data_AF-V4KAE8-F1
#
_entry.id   AF-V4KAE8-F1
#
_cell.length_a   1.000
_cell.length_b   1.000
_cell.length_c   1.000
_cell.angle_alpha   90.00
_cell.angle_beta   90.00
_cell.angle_gamma   90.00
#
_symmetry.space_group_name_H-M   'P 1'
#
loop_
_entity.id
_entity.type
_entity.pdbx_description
1 polymer ?
#
loop_
_entity_poly.entity_id
_entity_poly.type
_entity_poly.pdbx_seq_one_letter_code
_entity_poly.pdbx_strand_id
1 'polypeptide(L)'
;MANNILTRRALSQLDELEGVRRLRSGVLLLILIPVLLLILAVVGAVAIYAAVTSSSVSSYAGSSLAVGVTVLEVVLSLISLVLIAIAFGRLRGGFSLLSAAGRGGSTGVTGAWLLLIAAIMALPGAALFMFGGFIISLIASVLGDAGYIAIGKGLYDVGSSYGKDSLKTGGALIIISFAVLILTVDLRGLLSYAAASGVAALLFIAVLILIFAIMGFIGLILSYTTLGDIERELQANASQAGAQPAMTTF
;
A
#
# COMPACT_ATOMS: atom_id res chain seq x y z
N MET A 1 -22.91 -21.23 32.55
CA MET A 1 -22.96 -20.03 31.67
C MET A 1 -21.68 -19.21 31.67
N ALA A 2 -21.03 -18.96 32.82
CA ALA A 2 -19.79 -18.17 32.89
C ALA A 2 -18.61 -18.73 32.06
N ASN A 3 -18.48 -20.07 31.96
CA ASN A 3 -17.37 -20.71 31.24
C ASN A 3 -17.37 -20.40 29.72
N ASN A 4 -18.55 -20.23 29.11
CA ASN A 4 -18.69 -19.89 27.68
C ASN A 4 -18.35 -18.42 27.38
N ILE A 5 -18.44 -17.54 28.38
CA ILE A 5 -18.14 -16.11 28.21
C ILE A 5 -16.63 -15.89 28.22
N LEU A 6 -15.92 -16.58 29.12
CA LEU A 6 -14.46 -16.50 29.22
C LEU A 6 -13.77 -17.08 27.97
N THR A 7 -14.24 -18.22 27.48
CA THR A 7 -13.72 -18.81 26.23
C THR A 7 -13.97 -17.93 25.02
N ARG A 8 -15.16 -17.30 24.89
CA ARG A 8 -15.42 -16.35 23.80
C ARG A 8 -14.53 -15.11 23.86
N ARG A 9 -14.24 -14.58 25.05
CA ARG A 9 -13.34 -13.43 25.21
C ARG A 9 -11.90 -13.77 24.87
N ALA A 10 -11.41 -14.94 25.30
CA ALA A 10 -10.06 -15.40 24.98
C ALA A 10 -9.88 -15.63 23.46
N LEU A 11 -10.85 -16.27 22.81
CA LEU A 11 -10.82 -16.48 21.35
C LEU A 11 -10.85 -15.14 20.60
N SER A 12 -11.70 -14.20 21.02
CA SER A 12 -11.75 -12.86 20.42
C SER A 12 -10.44 -12.10 20.57
N GLN A 13 -9.73 -12.22 21.71
CA GLN A 13 -8.43 -11.55 21.89
C GLN A 13 -7.33 -12.14 21.01
N LEU A 14 -7.34 -13.45 20.80
CA LEU A 14 -6.42 -14.13 19.87
C LEU A 14 -6.68 -13.69 18.42
N ASP A 15 -7.94 -13.62 18.02
CA ASP A 15 -8.33 -13.14 16.69
C ASP A 15 -7.98 -11.66 16.47
N GLU A 16 -8.15 -10.82 17.49
CA GLU A 16 -7.69 -9.42 17.46
C GLU A 16 -6.18 -9.32 17.28
N LEU A 17 -5.40 -10.07 18.06
CA LEU A 17 -3.93 -10.06 17.99
C LEU A 17 -3.43 -10.51 16.61
N GLU A 18 -3.97 -11.61 16.09
CA GLU A 18 -3.64 -12.11 14.75
C GLU A 18 -4.08 -11.11 13.66
N GLY A 19 -5.24 -10.48 13.86
CA GLY A 19 -5.74 -9.40 13.00
C GLY A 19 -4.75 -8.24 12.90
N VAL A 20 -4.29 -7.73 14.04
CA VAL A 20 -3.29 -6.64 14.10
C VAL A 20 -1.96 -7.06 13.50
N ARG A 21 -1.47 -8.28 13.78
CA ARG A 21 -0.21 -8.79 13.24
C ARG A 21 -0.23 -8.89 11.71
N ARG A 22 -1.31 -9.45 11.15
CA ARG A 22 -1.51 -9.51 9.70
C ARG A 22 -1.62 -8.12 9.08
N LEU A 23 -2.35 -7.22 9.73
CA LEU A 23 -2.51 -5.85 9.26
C LEU A 23 -1.18 -5.10 9.25
N ARG A 24 -0.41 -5.16 10.33
CA ARG A 24 0.95 -4.58 10.44
C ARG A 24 1.86 -5.12 9.34
N SER A 25 1.84 -6.43 9.13
CA SER A 25 2.64 -7.09 8.10
C SER A 25 2.21 -6.68 6.68
N GLY A 26 0.92 -6.50 6.44
CA GLY A 26 0.38 -5.97 5.18
C GLY A 26 0.75 -4.50 4.94
N VAL A 27 0.67 -3.66 5.97
CA VAL A 27 1.07 -2.24 5.88
C VAL A 27 2.58 -2.12 5.61
N LEU A 28 3.43 -2.97 6.21
CA LEU A 28 4.85 -3.00 5.88
C LEU A 28 5.09 -3.29 4.39
N LEU A 29 4.30 -4.20 3.80
CA LEU A 29 4.38 -4.46 2.36
C LEU A 29 3.90 -3.26 1.54
N LEU A 30 2.85 -2.54 1.98
CA LEU A 30 2.42 -1.29 1.35
C LEU A 30 3.45 -0.16 1.45
N ILE A 31 4.37 -0.22 2.42
CA ILE A 31 5.54 0.68 2.49
C ILE A 31 6.63 0.21 1.51
N LEU A 32 6.86 -1.11 1.44
CA LEU A 32 7.91 -1.68 0.61
C LEU A 32 7.63 -1.56 -0.91
N ILE A 33 6.39 -1.75 -1.32
CA ILE A 33 5.95 -1.67 -2.73
C ILE A 33 6.33 -0.32 -3.37
N PRO A 34 5.95 0.86 -2.83
CA PRO A 34 6.29 2.15 -3.45
C PRO A 34 7.80 2.41 -3.45
N VAL A 35 8.55 1.92 -2.45
CA VAL A 35 10.03 2.00 -2.46
C VAL A 35 10.60 1.18 -3.61
N LEU A 36 10.09 -0.03 -3.84
CA LEU A 36 10.53 -0.89 -4.92
C LEU A 36 10.20 -0.29 -6.29
N LEU A 37 8.99 0.28 -6.44
CA LEU A 37 8.59 1.00 -7.65
C LEU A 37 9.42 2.25 -7.89
N LEU A 38 9.81 2.98 -6.84
CA LEU A 38 10.72 4.13 -6.95
C LEU A 38 12.09 3.69 -7.45
N ILE A 39 12.66 2.62 -6.90
CA ILE A 39 13.93 2.05 -7.37
C ILE A 39 13.81 1.67 -8.85
N LEU A 40 12.72 0.99 -9.23
CA LEU A 40 12.46 0.62 -10.62
C LEU A 40 12.41 1.85 -11.54
N ALA A 41 11.70 2.90 -11.13
CA ALA A 41 11.60 4.15 -11.88
C ALA A 41 12.95 4.85 -12.05
N VAL A 42 13.78 4.88 -10.99
CA VAL A 42 15.12 5.47 -11.03
C VAL A 42 16.05 4.67 -11.94
N VAL A 43 16.05 3.33 -11.83
CA VAL A 43 16.85 2.44 -12.68
C VAL A 43 16.46 2.62 -14.15
N GLY A 44 15.16 2.63 -14.46
CA GLY A 44 14.66 2.83 -15.82
C GLY A 44 15.03 4.22 -16.36
N ALA A 45 14.90 5.28 -15.56
CA ALA A 45 15.29 6.63 -15.95
C ALA A 45 16.79 6.74 -16.25
N VAL A 46 17.65 6.15 -15.41
CA VAL A 46 19.11 6.10 -15.62
C VAL A 46 19.45 5.36 -16.91
N ALA A 47 18.77 4.25 -17.19
CA ALA A 47 19.01 3.48 -18.40
C ALA A 47 18.59 4.24 -19.67
N ILE A 48 17.43 4.90 -19.65
CA ILE A 48 16.97 5.76 -20.75
C ILE A 48 17.97 6.91 -20.97
N TYR A 49 18.41 7.56 -19.89
CA TYR A 49 19.39 8.63 -19.96
C TYR A 49 20.72 8.15 -20.57
N ALA A 50 21.22 6.99 -20.13
CA ALA A 50 22.42 6.38 -20.67
C ALA A 50 22.26 6.04 -22.17
N ALA A 51 21.13 5.47 -22.58
CA ALA A 51 20.85 5.14 -23.98
C ALA A 51 20.79 6.40 -24.88
N VAL A 52 20.17 7.47 -24.39
CA VAL A 52 20.05 8.75 -25.13
C VAL A 52 21.42 9.43 -25.26
N THR A 53 22.22 9.45 -24.19
CA THR A 53 23.53 10.12 -24.17
C THR A 53 24.66 9.32 -24.84
N SER A 54 24.54 8.00 -24.93
CA SER A 54 25.50 7.13 -25.64
C SER A 54 25.25 7.00 -27.15
N SER A 55 24.17 7.61 -27.67
CA SER A 55 23.77 7.56 -29.08
C SER A 55 24.79 8.15 -30.08
N SER A 56 25.89 8.76 -29.61
CA SER A 56 26.99 9.24 -30.44
C SER A 56 28.19 8.27 -30.58
N VAL A 57 28.24 7.16 -29.83
CA VAL A 57 29.38 6.21 -29.93
C VAL A 57 28.95 4.74 -29.83
N SER A 58 29.04 4.05 -30.97
CA SER A 58 29.30 2.60 -31.13
C SER A 58 28.14 1.61 -30.94
N SER A 59 27.64 1.15 -32.08
CA SER A 59 26.69 0.05 -32.35
C SER A 59 27.15 -1.37 -31.94
N TYR A 60 28.19 -1.51 -31.11
CA TYR A 60 28.69 -2.82 -30.66
C TYR A 60 28.79 -2.99 -29.13
N ALA A 61 28.69 -1.90 -28.34
CA ALA A 61 28.69 -1.95 -26.87
C ALA A 61 27.29 -1.81 -26.24
N GLY A 62 26.28 -1.44 -27.04
CA GLY A 62 24.90 -1.18 -26.58
C GLY A 62 24.08 -2.40 -26.14
N SER A 63 24.60 -3.62 -26.31
CA SER A 63 23.83 -4.85 -26.09
C SER A 63 23.84 -5.37 -24.66
N SER A 64 24.90 -5.17 -23.87
CA SER A 64 25.00 -5.77 -22.52
C SER A 64 24.32 -4.93 -21.43
N LEU A 65 24.40 -3.60 -21.52
CA LEU A 65 23.72 -2.69 -20.59
C LEU A 65 22.21 -2.66 -20.81
N ALA A 66 21.73 -2.66 -22.06
CA ALA A 66 20.31 -2.74 -22.37
C ALA A 66 19.67 -4.07 -21.92
N VAL A 67 20.38 -5.20 -22.09
CA VAL A 67 19.92 -6.50 -21.61
C VAL A 67 19.96 -6.59 -20.08
N GLY A 68 21.00 -6.04 -19.42
CA GLY A 68 21.08 -6.01 -17.96
C GLY A 68 19.98 -5.18 -17.30
N VAL A 69 19.66 -4.01 -17.86
CA VAL A 69 18.56 -3.15 -17.39
C VAL A 69 17.21 -3.83 -17.59
N THR A 70 16.94 -4.36 -18.79
CA THR A 70 15.63 -4.99 -19.08
C THR A 70 15.38 -6.23 -18.21
N VAL A 71 16.40 -7.04 -17.93
CA VAL A 71 16.27 -8.17 -17.00
C VAL A 71 15.98 -7.69 -15.58
N LEU A 72 16.69 -6.67 -15.09
CA LEU A 72 16.46 -6.11 -13.75
C LEU A 72 15.05 -5.52 -13.62
N GLU A 73 14.57 -4.80 -14.63
CA GLU A 73 13.21 -4.26 -14.65
C GLU A 73 12.15 -5.36 -14.59
N VAL A 74 12.30 -6.42 -15.39
CA VAL A 74 11.40 -7.58 -15.37
C VAL A 74 11.42 -8.24 -14.00
N VAL A 75 12.59 -8.51 -13.42
CA VAL A 75 12.72 -9.14 -12.10
C VAL A 75 12.06 -8.28 -11.01
N LEU A 76 12.34 -6.98 -10.97
CA LEU A 76 11.74 -6.05 -10.00
C LEU A 76 10.22 -5.95 -10.16
N SER A 77 9.70 -5.98 -11.40
CA SER A 77 8.26 -5.99 -11.66
C SER A 77 7.58 -7.26 -11.13
N LEU A 78 8.22 -8.43 -11.31
CA LEU A 78 7.72 -9.70 -10.79
C LEU A 78 7.74 -9.74 -9.26
N ILE A 79 8.81 -9.25 -8.63
CA ILE A 79 8.89 -9.13 -7.17
C ILE A 79 7.78 -8.21 -6.67
N SER A 80 7.57 -7.06 -7.30
CA SER A 80 6.50 -6.12 -6.95
C SER A 80 5.12 -6.78 -7.01
N LEU A 81 4.84 -7.54 -8.07
CA LEU A 81 3.59 -8.28 -8.24
C LEU A 81 3.37 -9.30 -7.12
N VAL A 82 4.40 -10.07 -6.76
CA VAL A 82 4.35 -11.04 -5.66
C VAL A 82 4.09 -10.33 -4.33
N LEU A 83 4.77 -9.22 -4.06
CA LEU A 83 4.56 -8.45 -2.83
C LEU A 83 3.14 -7.89 -2.74
N ILE A 84 2.56 -7.41 -3.85
CA ILE A 84 1.16 -6.96 -3.91
C ILE A 84 0.21 -8.10 -3.57
N ALA A 85 0.42 -9.30 -4.12
CA ALA A 85 -0.42 -10.47 -3.83
C ALA A 85 -0.34 -10.88 -2.34
N ILE A 86 0.86 -10.87 -1.76
CA ILE A 86 1.06 -11.17 -0.33
C ILE A 86 0.44 -10.07 0.55
N ALA A 87 0.62 -8.80 0.17
CA ALA A 87 0.04 -7.65 0.88
C ALA A 87 -1.49 -7.75 0.93
N PHE A 88 -2.12 -8.09 -0.20
CA PHE A 88 -3.56 -8.33 -0.28
C PHE A 88 -4.04 -9.36 0.74
N GLY A 89 -3.44 -10.57 0.73
CA GLY A 89 -3.84 -11.64 1.64
C GLY A 89 -3.71 -11.23 3.11
N ARG A 90 -2.64 -10.54 3.46
CA ARG A 90 -2.37 -10.05 4.82
C ARG A 90 -3.33 -8.95 5.26
N LEU A 91 -3.54 -7.92 4.43
CA LEU A 91 -4.45 -6.82 4.73
C LEU A 91 -5.89 -7.29 4.84
N ARG A 92 -6.37 -8.06 3.85
CA ARG A 92 -7.74 -8.60 3.85
C ARG A 92 -7.99 -9.47 5.07
N GLY A 93 -7.07 -10.39 5.37
CA GLY A 93 -7.16 -11.24 6.55
C GLY A 93 -7.17 -10.43 7.85
N GLY A 94 -6.26 -9.47 7.98
CA GLY A 94 -6.15 -8.62 9.16
C GLY A 94 -7.40 -7.78 9.41
N PHE A 95 -7.88 -7.06 8.39
CA PHE A 95 -9.10 -6.26 8.48
C PHE A 95 -10.36 -7.11 8.70
N SER A 96 -10.44 -8.30 8.11
CA SER A 96 -11.59 -9.19 8.31
C SER A 96 -11.68 -9.68 9.75
N LEU A 97 -10.55 -10.02 10.38
CA LEU A 97 -10.50 -10.46 11.78
C LEU A 97 -10.85 -9.30 12.73
N LEU A 98 -10.28 -8.12 12.50
CA LEU A 98 -10.60 -6.92 13.28
C LEU A 98 -12.06 -6.49 13.13
N SER A 99 -12.62 -6.61 11.94
CA SER A 99 -14.03 -6.33 11.70
C SER A 99 -14.93 -7.33 12.43
N ALA A 100 -14.55 -8.61 12.46
CA ALA A 100 -15.29 -9.64 13.20
C ALA A 100 -15.22 -9.42 14.72
N ALA A 101 -14.12 -8.88 15.22
CA ALA A 101 -13.95 -8.48 16.62
C ALA A 101 -14.63 -7.14 16.98
N GLY A 102 -15.30 -6.47 16.03
CA GLY A 102 -15.95 -5.18 16.26
C GLY A 102 -14.97 -4.00 16.38
N ARG A 103 -13.72 -4.17 15.93
CA ARG A 103 -12.66 -3.15 15.98
C ARG A 103 -12.57 -2.27 14.72
N GLY A 104 -13.56 -2.38 13.83
CA GLY A 104 -13.58 -1.67 12.54
C GLY A 104 -12.79 -2.38 11.45
N GLY A 105 -12.62 -1.72 10.30
CA GLY A 105 -11.81 -2.24 9.18
C GLY A 105 -12.57 -2.89 8.02
N SER A 106 -13.90 -2.98 8.05
CA SER A 106 -14.70 -3.50 6.91
C SER A 106 -14.50 -2.71 5.61
N THR A 107 -14.29 -1.40 5.73
CA THR A 107 -13.88 -0.49 4.66
C THR A 107 -12.51 -0.85 4.11
N GLY A 108 -11.56 -1.21 4.99
CA GLY A 108 -10.23 -1.70 4.61
C GLY A 108 -10.27 -3.04 3.85
N VAL A 109 -11.19 -3.95 4.18
CA VAL A 109 -11.43 -5.18 3.39
C VAL A 109 -11.86 -4.85 1.98
N THR A 110 -12.79 -3.90 1.83
CA THR A 110 -13.25 -3.43 0.53
C THR A 110 -12.11 -2.81 -0.27
N GLY A 111 -11.28 -1.98 0.39
CA GLY A 111 -10.10 -1.37 -0.23
C GLY A 111 -9.07 -2.39 -0.71
N ALA A 112 -8.81 -3.44 0.07
CA ALA A 112 -7.93 -4.53 -0.35
C ALA A 112 -8.45 -5.23 -1.62
N TRP A 113 -9.76 -5.46 -1.72
CA TRP A 113 -10.36 -6.02 -2.94
C TRP A 113 -10.22 -5.10 -4.15
N LEU A 114 -10.44 -3.80 -3.97
CA LEU A 114 -10.24 -2.82 -5.04
C LEU A 114 -8.79 -2.82 -5.54
N LEU A 115 -7.81 -2.89 -4.64
CA LEU A 115 -6.40 -3.02 -5.03
C LEU A 115 -6.11 -4.30 -5.82
N LEU A 116 -6.70 -5.43 -5.44
CA LEU A 116 -6.51 -6.68 -6.18
C LEU A 116 -7.10 -6.58 -7.59
N ILE A 117 -8.33 -6.06 -7.71
CA ILE A 117 -9.00 -5.88 -9.00
C ILE A 117 -8.18 -4.92 -9.88
N ALA A 118 -7.72 -3.80 -9.31
CA ALA A 118 -6.85 -2.84 -9.99
C ALA A 118 -5.56 -3.50 -10.48
N ALA A 119 -4.89 -4.31 -9.66
CA ALA A 119 -3.66 -5.01 -10.03
C ALA A 119 -3.90 -6.02 -11.17
N ILE A 120 -5.00 -6.76 -11.15
CA ILE A 120 -5.36 -7.70 -12.21
C ILE A 120 -5.68 -6.95 -13.51
N MET A 121 -6.38 -5.82 -13.45
CA MET A 121 -6.70 -4.99 -14.63
C MET A 121 -5.46 -4.27 -15.18
N ALA A 122 -4.49 -3.93 -14.33
CA ALA A 122 -3.27 -3.24 -14.74
C ALA A 122 -2.41 -4.10 -15.68
N LEU A 123 -2.40 -5.43 -15.51
CA LEU A 123 -1.63 -6.37 -16.35
C LEU A 123 -2.01 -6.30 -17.84
N PRO A 124 -3.27 -6.55 -18.24
CA PRO A 124 -3.69 -6.42 -19.63
C PRO A 124 -3.66 -4.95 -20.11
N GLY A 125 -3.94 -3.98 -19.23
CA GLY A 125 -3.83 -2.56 -19.58
C GLY A 125 -2.42 -2.18 -20.03
N ALA A 126 -1.39 -2.63 -19.29
CA ALA A 126 0.00 -2.43 -19.65
C ALA A 126 0.39 -3.21 -20.91
N ALA A 127 -0.02 -4.47 -21.04
CA ALA A 127 0.30 -5.29 -22.22
C ALA A 127 -0.32 -4.76 -23.52
N LEU A 128 -1.52 -4.18 -23.44
CA LEU A 128 -2.27 -3.66 -24.58
C LEU A 128 -2.18 -2.15 -24.73
N PHE A 129 -1.24 -1.49 -24.05
CA PHE A 129 -1.19 -0.02 -23.98
C PHE A 129 -1.25 0.65 -25.36
N MET A 130 -0.54 0.11 -26.35
CA MET A 130 -0.51 0.60 -27.74
C MET A 130 -1.79 0.33 -28.55
N PHE A 131 -2.66 -0.60 -28.10
CA PHE A 131 -3.88 -1.02 -28.78
C PHE A 131 -5.16 -0.54 -28.06
N GLY A 132 -5.06 0.55 -27.29
CA GLY A 132 -6.19 1.10 -26.52
C GLY A 132 -6.27 0.61 -25.06
N GLY A 133 -5.31 -0.19 -24.61
CA GLY A 133 -5.16 -0.61 -23.21
C GLY A 133 -5.01 0.55 -22.22
N PHE A 134 -4.69 1.75 -22.70
CA PHE A 134 -4.70 2.99 -21.91
C PHE A 134 -6.02 3.23 -21.14
N ILE A 135 -7.18 2.90 -21.72
CA ILE A 135 -8.47 3.05 -21.02
C ILE A 135 -8.55 2.08 -19.82
N ILE A 136 -8.10 0.84 -20.01
CA ILE A 136 -8.06 -0.17 -18.95
C ILE A 136 -7.08 0.26 -17.86
N SER A 137 -5.92 0.80 -18.23
CA SER A 137 -4.94 1.37 -17.29
C SER A 137 -5.50 2.54 -16.49
N LEU A 138 -6.29 3.43 -17.11
CA LEU A 138 -6.96 4.53 -16.40
C LEU A 138 -7.96 4.01 -15.36
N ILE A 139 -8.81 3.05 -15.74
CA ILE A 139 -9.78 2.43 -14.84
C ILE A 139 -9.06 1.74 -13.68
N ALA A 140 -7.98 0.99 -13.97
CA ALA A 140 -7.16 0.34 -12.97
C ALA A 140 -6.53 1.35 -11.99
N SER A 141 -6.07 2.50 -12.48
CA SER A 141 -5.53 3.57 -11.62
C SER A 141 -6.59 4.10 -10.66
N VAL A 142 -7.77 4.46 -11.16
CA VAL A 142 -8.88 4.99 -10.33
C VAL A 142 -9.32 3.98 -9.28
N LEU A 143 -9.42 2.70 -9.64
CA LEU A 143 -9.72 1.61 -8.70
C LEU A 143 -8.61 1.43 -7.67
N GLY A 144 -7.34 1.56 -8.09
CA GLY A 144 -6.18 1.49 -7.22
C GLY A 144 -6.22 2.57 -6.15
N ASP A 145 -6.41 3.83 -6.56
CA ASP A 145 -6.48 4.96 -5.64
C ASP A 145 -7.69 4.87 -4.70
N ALA A 146 -8.86 4.49 -5.22
CA ALA A 146 -10.05 4.22 -4.40
C ALA A 146 -9.78 3.10 -3.38
N GLY A 147 -9.01 2.07 -3.77
CA GLY A 147 -8.55 1.01 -2.88
C GLY A 147 -7.65 1.52 -1.76
N TYR A 148 -6.68 2.37 -2.07
CA TYR A 148 -5.82 3.02 -1.07
C TYR A 148 -6.60 3.91 -0.12
N ILE A 149 -7.57 4.69 -0.61
CA ILE A 149 -8.45 5.52 0.22
C ILE A 149 -9.25 4.65 1.19
N ALA A 150 -9.83 3.55 0.71
CA ALA A 150 -10.61 2.64 1.54
C ALA A 150 -9.73 1.91 2.57
N ILE A 151 -8.48 1.58 2.26
CA ILE A 151 -7.50 1.07 3.23
C ILE A 151 -7.15 2.14 4.27
N GLY A 152 -6.90 3.39 3.86
CA GLY A 152 -6.66 4.51 4.76
C GLY A 152 -7.83 4.73 5.72
N LYS A 153 -9.07 4.63 5.23
CA LYS A 153 -10.28 4.65 6.07
C LYS A 153 -10.34 3.45 7.01
N GLY A 154 -10.03 2.26 6.53
CA GLY A 154 -9.97 1.05 7.36
C GLY A 154 -9.00 1.20 8.53
N LEU A 155 -7.81 1.76 8.28
CA LEU A 155 -6.81 2.07 9.31
C LEU A 155 -7.31 3.14 10.28
N TYR A 156 -7.97 4.19 9.78
CA TYR A 156 -8.59 5.22 10.62
C TYR A 156 -9.63 4.62 11.57
N ASP A 157 -10.54 3.78 11.05
CA ASP A 157 -11.60 3.14 11.84
C ASP A 157 -10.99 2.25 12.94
N VAL A 158 -9.93 1.49 12.62
CA VAL A 158 -9.18 0.67 13.58
C VAL A 158 -8.49 1.55 14.64
N GLY A 159 -7.82 2.63 14.24
CA GLY A 159 -7.21 3.59 15.17
C GLY A 159 -8.22 4.21 16.13
N SER A 160 -9.44 4.49 15.65
CA SER A 160 -10.52 4.98 16.49
C SER A 160 -11.00 3.94 17.50
N SER A 161 -11.06 2.66 17.13
CA SER A 161 -11.47 1.59 18.04
C SER A 161 -10.44 1.32 19.16
N TYR A 162 -9.15 1.46 18.85
CA TYR A 162 -8.07 1.31 19.83
C TYR A 162 -7.72 2.62 20.56
N GLY A 163 -8.39 3.73 20.25
CA GLY A 163 -8.11 5.04 20.87
C GLY A 163 -6.70 5.57 20.57
N LYS A 164 -6.09 5.19 19.44
CA LYS A 164 -4.73 5.62 19.05
C LYS A 164 -4.80 6.70 17.98
N ASP A 165 -4.54 7.94 18.37
CA ASP A 165 -4.59 9.10 17.46
C ASP A 165 -3.53 9.04 16.35
N SER A 166 -2.38 8.40 16.59
CA SER A 166 -1.35 8.21 15.57
C SER A 166 -1.84 7.32 14.41
N LEU A 167 -2.61 6.26 14.70
CA LEU A 167 -3.17 5.39 13.66
C LEU A 167 -4.32 6.06 12.91
N LYS A 168 -5.14 6.87 13.60
CA LYS A 168 -6.15 7.73 12.96
C LYS A 168 -5.51 8.73 12.01
N THR A 169 -4.47 9.42 12.48
CA THR A 169 -3.72 10.39 11.67
C THR A 169 -3.05 9.70 10.48
N GLY A 170 -2.44 8.53 10.69
CA GLY A 170 -1.84 7.73 9.63
C GLY A 170 -2.83 7.35 8.54
N GLY A 171 -4.01 6.84 8.92
CA GLY A 171 -5.10 6.54 7.99
C GLY A 171 -5.61 7.78 7.24
N ALA A 172 -5.75 8.92 7.92
CA ALA A 172 -6.18 10.17 7.32
C ALA A 172 -5.16 10.73 6.30
N LEU A 173 -3.86 10.64 6.59
CA LEU A 173 -2.81 11.03 5.66
C LEU A 173 -2.88 10.21 4.37
N ILE A 174 -3.08 8.90 4.48
CA ILE A 174 -3.26 8.02 3.31
C ILE A 174 -4.48 8.49 2.49
N ILE A 175 -5.63 8.72 3.13
CA ILE A 175 -6.84 9.19 2.43
C ILE A 175 -6.57 10.48 1.68
N ILE A 176 -6.02 11.51 2.34
CA ILE A 176 -5.80 12.83 1.73
C ILE A 176 -4.81 12.72 0.58
N SER A 177 -3.71 11.98 0.76
CA SER A 177 -2.70 11.77 -0.27
C SER A 177 -3.29 11.19 -1.55
N PHE A 178 -4.04 10.10 -1.45
CA PHE A 178 -4.60 9.43 -2.63
C PHE A 178 -5.84 10.15 -3.18
N ALA A 179 -6.64 10.82 -2.33
CA ALA A 179 -7.77 11.61 -2.81
C ALA A 179 -7.32 12.80 -3.65
N VAL A 180 -6.26 13.50 -3.23
CA VAL A 180 -5.69 14.58 -4.06
C VAL A 180 -5.01 14.00 -5.30
N LEU A 181 -4.35 12.84 -5.18
CA LEU A 181 -3.75 12.19 -6.34
C LEU A 181 -4.81 11.88 -7.42
N ILE A 182 -5.96 11.30 -7.08
CA ILE A 182 -7.08 11.10 -8.02
C ILE A 182 -7.48 12.38 -8.73
N LEU A 183 -7.62 13.48 -7.97
CA LEU A 183 -8.03 14.78 -8.52
C LEU A 183 -6.95 15.38 -9.44
N THR A 184 -5.68 15.04 -9.22
CA THR A 184 -4.56 15.49 -10.05
C THR A 184 -4.29 14.60 -11.26
N VAL A 185 -4.75 13.33 -11.26
CA VAL A 185 -4.47 12.31 -12.29
C VAL A 185 -5.45 12.41 -13.48
N ASP A 186 -6.04 13.58 -13.77
CA ASP A 186 -6.40 13.89 -15.16
C ASP A 186 -5.10 14.09 -15.97
N LEU A 187 -4.37 12.99 -16.15
CA LEU A 187 -3.02 12.93 -16.69
C LEU A 187 -2.97 13.51 -18.11
N ARG A 188 -4.09 13.47 -18.84
CA ARG A 188 -4.25 14.08 -20.16
C ARG A 188 -4.41 15.59 -20.07
N GLY A 189 -5.29 16.09 -19.21
CA GLY A 189 -5.42 17.53 -18.97
C GLY A 189 -4.11 18.12 -18.46
N LEU A 190 -3.44 17.40 -17.57
CA LEU A 190 -2.19 17.81 -16.92
C LEU A 190 -0.97 17.74 -17.85
N LEU A 191 -0.81 16.68 -18.66
CA LEU A 191 0.23 16.65 -19.71
C LEU A 191 -0.06 17.68 -20.80
N SER A 192 -1.33 17.92 -21.16
CA SER A 192 -1.65 18.96 -22.15
C SER A 192 -1.35 20.35 -21.61
N TYR A 193 -1.65 20.61 -20.33
CA TYR A 193 -1.31 21.84 -19.65
C TYR A 193 0.21 21.99 -19.55
N ALA A 194 0.93 20.95 -19.15
CA ALA A 194 2.37 20.97 -19.02
C ALA A 194 3.10 21.09 -20.37
N ALA A 195 2.58 20.46 -21.42
CA ALA A 195 3.06 20.62 -22.79
C ALA A 195 2.80 22.04 -23.33
N ALA A 196 1.70 22.68 -22.91
CA ALA A 196 1.37 24.06 -23.27
C ALA A 196 2.13 25.12 -22.46
N SER A 197 2.50 24.82 -21.20
CA SER A 197 3.10 25.78 -20.25
C SER A 197 4.61 25.59 -20.02
N GLY A 198 5.21 24.55 -20.64
CA GLY A 198 6.66 24.33 -20.63
C GLY A 198 7.20 23.64 -19.36
N VAL A 199 8.53 23.58 -19.26
CA VAL A 199 9.27 22.79 -18.26
C VAL A 199 8.92 23.15 -16.80
N ALA A 200 8.59 24.43 -16.53
CA ALA A 200 8.25 24.89 -15.18
C ALA A 200 6.97 24.25 -14.63
N ALA A 201 5.96 24.02 -15.47
CA ALA A 201 4.72 23.36 -15.04
C ALA A 201 4.93 21.87 -14.78
N LEU A 202 5.74 21.19 -15.61
CA LEU A 202 6.14 19.80 -15.35
C LEU A 202 6.83 19.66 -14.00
N LEU A 203 7.76 20.57 -13.67
CA LEU A 203 8.43 20.59 -12.37
C LEU A 203 7.45 20.82 -11.22
N PHE A 204 6.54 21.78 -11.35
CA PHE A 204 5.52 22.05 -10.33
C PHE A 204 4.64 20.82 -10.07
N ILE A 205 4.17 20.16 -11.13
CA ILE A 205 3.39 18.92 -11.05
C ILE A 205 4.19 17.81 -10.38
N ALA A 206 5.44 17.61 -10.79
CA ALA A 206 6.31 16.58 -10.22
C ALA A 206 6.54 16.80 -8.72
N VAL A 207 6.76 18.04 -8.30
CA VAL A 207 6.89 18.42 -6.88
C VAL A 207 5.59 18.15 -6.12
N LEU A 208 4.44 18.48 -6.70
CA LEU A 208 3.14 18.25 -6.08
C LEU A 208 2.87 16.75 -5.87
N ILE A 209 3.10 15.94 -6.90
CA ILE A 209 3.01 14.47 -6.81
C ILE A 209 3.96 13.94 -5.73
N LEU A 210 5.21 14.44 -5.69
CA LEU A 210 6.19 14.04 -4.68
C LEU A 210 5.73 14.36 -3.25
N ILE A 211 5.17 15.55 -3.01
CA ILE A 211 4.64 15.94 -1.69
C ILE A 211 3.53 14.98 -1.24
N PHE A 212 2.56 14.70 -2.12
CA PHE A 212 1.45 13.81 -1.77
C PHE A 212 1.90 12.36 -1.59
N ALA A 213 2.87 11.89 -2.37
CA ALA A 213 3.49 10.58 -2.20
C ALA A 213 4.21 10.47 -0.85
N ILE A 214 5.00 11.48 -0.47
CA ILE A 214 5.68 11.54 0.84
C ILE A 214 4.67 11.53 1.97
N MET A 215 3.60 12.32 1.87
CA MET A 215 2.56 12.37 2.91
C MET A 215 1.87 11.02 3.09
N GLY A 216 1.59 10.30 1.99
CA GLY A 216 0.97 8.97 2.04
C GLY A 216 1.91 7.94 2.66
N PHE A 217 3.20 8.04 2.33
CA PHE A 217 4.26 7.21 2.90
C PHE A 217 4.42 7.44 4.41
N ILE A 218 4.40 8.69 4.88
CA ILE A 218 4.39 9.03 6.31
C ILE A 218 3.16 8.43 7.00
N GLY A 219 1.99 8.52 6.37
CA GLY A 219 0.76 7.91 6.89
C GLY A 219 0.86 6.40 7.09
N LEU A 220 1.49 5.70 6.14
CA LEU A 220 1.75 4.26 6.24
C LEU A 220 2.76 3.93 7.36
N ILE A 221 3.83 4.71 7.51
CA ILE A 221 4.83 4.52 8.59
C ILE A 221 4.17 4.68 9.96
N LEU A 222 3.40 5.75 10.17
CA LEU A 222 2.66 5.97 11.41
C LEU A 222 1.71 4.82 11.71
N SER A 223 1.03 4.31 10.67
CA SER A 223 0.14 3.17 10.82
C SER A 223 0.90 1.91 11.24
N TYR A 224 2.04 1.63 10.61
CA TYR A 224 2.88 0.47 10.93
C TYR A 224 3.43 0.50 12.36
N THR A 225 3.97 1.65 12.81
CA THR A 225 4.52 1.77 14.16
C THR A 225 3.44 1.62 15.22
N THR A 226 2.30 2.31 15.03
CA THR A 226 1.19 2.27 15.99
C THR A 226 0.56 0.89 16.07
N LEU A 227 0.45 0.16 14.95
CA LEU A 227 0.00 -1.24 14.96
C LEU A 227 0.96 -2.15 15.74
N GLY A 228 2.26 -1.87 15.71
CA GLY A 228 3.26 -2.57 16.53
C GLY A 228 3.06 -2.35 18.03
N ASP A 229 2.65 -1.15 18.44
CA ASP A 229 2.34 -0.86 19.84
C ASP A 229 1.05 -1.55 20.29
N ILE A 230 0.02 -1.57 19.44
CA ILE A 230 -1.24 -2.31 19.70
C ILE A 230 -0.95 -3.82 19.81
N GLU A 231 -0.11 -4.37 18.93
CA GLU A 231 0.28 -5.79 18.98
C GLU A 231 0.93 -6.15 20.32
N ARG A 232 1.88 -5.32 20.80
CA ARG A 232 2.57 -5.52 22.09
C ARG A 232 1.59 -5.43 23.26
N GLU A 233 0.66 -4.48 23.23
CA GLU A 233 -0.35 -4.29 24.26
C GLU A 233 -1.29 -5.50 24.34
N LEU A 234 -1.77 -6.00 23.20
CA LEU A 234 -2.60 -7.20 23.12
C LEU A 234 -1.83 -8.46 23.58
N GLN A 235 -0.56 -8.59 23.21
CA GLN A 235 0.27 -9.71 23.63
C GLN A 235 0.54 -9.70 25.14
N ALA A 236 0.75 -8.52 25.74
CA ALA A 236 0.89 -8.37 27.19
C ALA A 236 -0.39 -8.78 27.92
N ASN A 237 -1.55 -8.32 27.43
CA ASN A 237 -2.85 -8.66 28.01
C ASN A 237 -3.17 -10.16 27.91
N ALA A 238 -2.86 -10.80 26.78
CA ALA A 238 -3.03 -12.24 26.61
C ALA A 238 -2.13 -13.05 27.56
N SER A 239 -0.91 -12.57 27.80
CA SER A 239 0.05 -13.21 28.72
C SER A 239 -0.41 -13.12 30.18
N GLN A 240 -1.02 -11.99 30.58
CA GLN A 240 -1.58 -11.81 31.92
C GLN A 240 -2.82 -12.69 32.15
N ALA A 241 -3.72 -12.78 31.16
CA ALA A 241 -4.90 -13.64 31.23
C ALA A 241 -4.56 -15.14 31.35
N GLY A 242 -3.46 -15.57 30.74
CA GLY A 242 -2.95 -16.95 30.85
C GLY A 242 -2.29 -17.27 32.20
N ALA A 243 -1.82 -16.27 32.96
CA ALA A 243 -1.19 -16.46 34.26
C ALA A 243 -2.19 -16.49 35.44
N GLN A 244 -3.42 -16.04 35.23
CA GLN A 244 -4.45 -15.93 36.28
C GLN A 244 -5.27 -17.18 36.64
N PRO A 245 -5.21 -18.36 35.98
CA PRO A 245 -5.98 -19.53 36.42
C PRO A 245 -5.32 -20.37 37.53
N ALA A 246 -4.18 -19.97 38.11
CA ALA A 246 -3.45 -20.76 39.11
C ALA A 246 -3.55 -20.27 40.57
N MET A 247 -4.24 -19.15 40.85
CA MET A 247 -4.25 -18.53 42.20
C MET A 247 -5.65 -18.30 42.79
N THR A 248 -6.60 -19.20 42.54
CA THR A 248 -7.88 -19.21 43.28
C THR A 248 -8.29 -20.63 43.66
N THR A 249 -7.46 -21.29 44.47
CA THR A 249 -7.89 -22.41 45.33
C THR A 249 -6.95 -22.46 46.52
N PHE A 250 -7.30 -21.76 47.61
CA PHE A 250 -7.10 -22.17 49.01
C PHE A 250 -8.11 -21.41 49.87
#